data_AF-A0A2E9UT61-F1
#
_entry.id   AF-A0A2E9UT61-F1
#
_cell.length_a   1.000
_cell.length_b   1.000
_cell.length_c   1.000
_cell.angle_alpha   90.00
_cell.angle_beta   90.00
_cell.angle_gamma   90.00
#
_symmetry.space_group_name_H-M   'P 1'
#
loop_
_entity.id
_entity.type
_entity.pdbx_description
1 polymer ?
#
loop_
_entity_poly.entity_id
_entity_poly.type
_entity_poly.pdbx_seq_one_letter_code
_entity_poly.pdbx_strand_id
1 'polypeptide(L)'
;MGVKERVTARVVNLFSHGDKPLENTDKYQGDYGLFGPGSISWEILGDVSSFVGGIRALLIQAAHPEVVAGVADHSRYREDPLGRLNRTAY
;
A
#
# COMPACT_ATOMS: atom_id res chain seq x y z
N MET A 1 0.75 20.64 -14.52
CA MET A 1 0.92 19.48 -13.61
C MET A 1 2.03 18.60 -14.16
N GLY A 2 3.10 18.37 -13.41
CA GLY A 2 4.26 17.59 -13.86
C GLY A 2 3.94 16.11 -14.05
N VAL A 3 4.86 15.37 -14.68
CA VAL A 3 4.68 13.93 -14.96
C VAL A 3 4.62 13.13 -13.66
N LYS A 4 5.47 13.45 -12.68
CA LYS A 4 5.53 12.78 -11.38
C LYS A 4 4.19 12.88 -10.66
N GLU A 5 3.61 14.07 -10.57
CA GLU A 5 2.33 14.31 -9.90
C GLU A 5 1.18 13.53 -10.54
N ARG A 6 1.16 13.42 -11.88
CA ARG A 6 0.13 12.63 -12.58
C ARG A 6 0.27 11.14 -12.31
N VAL A 7 1.50 10.61 -12.27
CA VAL A 7 1.74 9.18 -11.99
C VAL A 7 1.35 8.88 -10.55
N THR A 8 1.80 9.69 -9.60
CA THR A 8 1.43 9.55 -8.18
C THR A 8 -0.09 9.59 -8.00
N ALA A 9 -0.79 10.55 -8.62
CA ALA A 9 -2.24 10.66 -8.50
C ALA A 9 -2.98 9.40 -8.98
N ARG A 10 -2.51 8.76 -10.07
CA ARG A 10 -3.10 7.51 -10.57
C ARG A 10 -2.84 6.32 -9.65
N VAL A 11 -1.62 6.22 -9.11
CA VAL A 11 -1.27 5.15 -8.17
C VAL A 11 -2.08 5.28 -6.88
N VAL A 12 -2.12 6.47 -6.29
CA VAL A 12 -2.88 6.73 -5.05
C VAL A 12 -4.36 6.45 -5.24
N ASN A 13 -4.93 6.80 -6.40
CA ASN A 13 -6.35 6.53 -6.69
C ASN A 13 -6.68 5.02 -6.62
N LEU A 14 -5.78 4.14 -7.05
CA LEU A 14 -6.00 2.69 -6.98
C LEU A 14 -6.22 2.20 -5.53
N PHE A 15 -5.52 2.80 -4.57
CA PHE A 15 -5.62 2.51 -3.12
C PHE A 15 -6.47 3.54 -2.37
N SER A 16 -7.35 4.26 -3.06
CA SER A 16 -8.29 5.18 -2.40
C SER A 16 -9.66 4.55 -2.18
N HIS A 17 -9.81 3.26 -2.48
CA HIS A 17 -11.08 2.53 -2.45
C HIS A 17 -11.12 1.59 -1.24
N GLY A 18 -11.67 2.06 -0.12
CA GLY A 18 -11.86 1.29 1.10
C GLY A 18 -11.68 2.14 2.36
N ASP A 19 -11.79 1.49 3.53
CA ASP A 19 -11.48 2.12 4.81
C ASP A 19 -10.03 2.63 4.79
N LYS A 20 -9.78 3.74 5.51
CA LYS A 20 -8.45 4.35 5.62
C LYS A 20 -7.75 3.81 6.87
N PRO A 21 -7.02 2.68 6.79
CA PRO A 21 -6.15 2.29 7.88
C PRO A 21 -5.19 3.45 8.14
N LEU A 22 -4.93 3.75 9.41
CA LEU A 22 -4.12 4.88 9.87
C LEU A 22 -4.78 6.26 9.77
N GLU A 23 -6.10 6.37 9.58
CA GLU A 23 -6.80 7.67 9.62
C GLU A 23 -6.61 8.49 10.92
N ASN A 24 -6.13 7.85 11.99
CA ASN A 24 -5.91 8.45 13.30
C ASN A 24 -4.43 8.78 13.58
N THR A 25 -3.50 8.45 12.68
CA THR A 25 -2.06 8.72 12.93
C THR A 25 -1.74 10.20 12.91
N ASP A 26 -2.57 11.01 12.25
CA ASP A 26 -2.50 12.47 12.26
C ASP A 26 -2.77 13.08 13.66
N LYS A 27 -3.40 12.33 14.58
CA LYS A 27 -3.66 12.75 15.96
C LYS A 27 -2.41 12.81 16.83
N TYR A 28 -1.30 12.21 16.40
CA TYR A 28 -0.04 12.12 17.14
C TYR A 28 1.07 12.98 16.51
N GLN A 29 0.84 14.30 16.46
CA GLN A 29 1.79 15.22 15.84
C GLN A 29 3.17 15.16 16.53
N GLY A 30 4.22 15.00 15.73
CA GLY A 30 5.62 14.91 16.20
C GLY A 30 6.11 13.48 16.45
N ASP A 31 5.22 12.48 16.43
CA ASP A 31 5.62 11.07 16.40
C ASP A 31 5.65 10.57 14.95
N TYR A 32 6.85 10.40 14.41
CA TYR A 32 7.06 9.92 13.04
C TYR A 32 7.13 8.38 12.95
N GLY A 33 6.98 7.67 14.08
CA GLY A 33 7.22 6.24 14.16
C GLY A 33 8.70 5.87 14.04
N LEU A 34 8.97 4.62 13.65
CA LEU A 34 10.31 4.04 13.66
C LEU A 34 11.29 4.69 12.67
N PHE A 35 10.78 5.25 11.57
CA PHE A 35 11.58 5.79 10.48
C PHE A 35 11.09 7.20 10.15
N GLY A 36 11.65 8.21 10.80
CA GLY A 36 11.26 9.61 10.57
C GLY A 36 11.83 10.22 9.27
N PRO A 37 11.50 11.50 8.98
CA PRO A 37 11.88 12.20 7.75
C PRO A 37 13.38 12.28 7.44
N GLY A 38 14.25 12.09 8.45
CA GLY A 38 15.70 12.04 8.26
C GLY A 38 16.25 10.66 7.87
N SER A 39 15.39 9.63 7.75
CA SER A 39 15.79 8.27 7.41
C SER A 39 15.74 7.99 5.91
N ILE A 40 16.67 7.15 5.44
CA ILE A 40 16.67 6.70 4.05
C ILE A 40 15.40 5.90 3.71
N SER A 41 14.85 5.16 4.68
CA SER A 41 13.60 4.42 4.52
C SER A 41 12.44 5.35 4.17
N TRP A 42 12.35 6.52 4.82
CA TRP A 42 11.32 7.53 4.53
C TRP A 42 11.45 8.07 3.10
N GLU A 43 12.68 8.40 2.69
CA GLU A 43 12.96 8.92 1.35
C GLU A 43 12.59 7.91 0.25
N ILE A 44 13.03 6.67 0.38
CA ILE A 44 12.83 5.63 -0.64
C ILE A 44 11.37 5.17 -0.69
N LEU A 45 10.76 4.89 0.47
CA LEU A 45 9.38 4.37 0.51
C LEU A 45 8.36 5.46 0.15
N GLY A 46 8.66 6.74 0.41
CA GLY A 46 7.84 7.88 0.02
C GLY A 46 7.86 8.20 -1.49
N ASP A 47 8.80 7.65 -2.25
CA ASP A 47 8.84 7.86 -3.70
C ASP A 47 7.90 6.90 -4.45
N VAL A 48 7.24 7.41 -5.50
CA VAL A 48 6.29 6.64 -6.31
C VAL A 48 6.94 5.42 -7.00
N SER A 49 8.26 5.42 -7.19
CA SER A 49 8.99 4.28 -7.74
C SER A 49 8.95 3.03 -6.84
N SER A 50 8.77 3.19 -5.52
CA SER A 50 8.61 2.07 -4.57
C SER A 50 7.42 1.17 -4.94
N PHE A 51 6.43 1.75 -5.63
CA PHE A 51 5.24 1.05 -6.11
C PHE A 51 5.55 -0.13 -7.03
N VAL A 52 6.62 -0.03 -7.83
CA VAL A 52 7.08 -1.12 -8.70
C VAL A 52 7.47 -2.35 -7.86
N GLY A 53 8.14 -2.11 -6.72
CA GLY A 53 8.47 -3.15 -5.75
C GLY A 53 7.23 -3.79 -5.14
N GLY A 54 6.23 -2.98 -4.79
CA GLY A 54 4.93 -3.44 -4.28
C GLY A 54 4.19 -4.35 -5.26
N ILE A 55 4.05 -3.94 -6.52
CA ILE A 55 3.42 -4.77 -7.57
C ILE A 55 4.17 -6.10 -7.73
N ARG A 56 5.50 -6.05 -7.82
CA ARG A 56 6.32 -7.27 -7.93
C ARG A 56 6.07 -8.21 -6.76
N ALA A 57 6.04 -7.68 -5.54
CA ALA A 57 5.79 -8.47 -4.34
C ALA A 57 4.40 -9.12 -4.38
N LEU A 58 3.37 -8.41 -4.84
CA LEU A 58 2.01 -8.96 -4.99
C LEU A 58 1.96 -10.09 -6.01
N LEU A 59 2.66 -9.96 -7.15
CA LEU A 59 2.73 -11.03 -8.16
C LEU A 59 3.41 -12.28 -7.61
N ILE A 60 4.51 -12.12 -6.89
CA ILE A 60 5.21 -13.24 -6.23
C ILE A 60 4.31 -13.89 -5.19
N GLN A 61 3.62 -13.10 -4.36
CA GLN A 61 2.67 -13.59 -3.36
C GLN A 61 1.51 -14.37 -4.00
N ALA A 62 0.94 -13.86 -5.09
CA ALA A 62 -0.14 -14.54 -5.82
C ALA A 62 0.31 -15.82 -6.53
N ALA A 63 1.61 -16.01 -6.76
CA ALA A 63 2.16 -17.25 -7.28
C ALA A 63 2.49 -18.27 -6.18
N HIS A 64 2.48 -17.87 -4.90
CA HIS A 64 2.84 -18.75 -3.79
C HIS A 64 1.62 -19.55 -3.30
N PRO A 65 1.64 -20.89 -3.33
CA PRO A 65 0.46 -21.72 -3.09
C PRO A 65 -0.12 -21.54 -1.68
N GLU A 66 0.72 -21.39 -0.67
CA GLU A 66 0.26 -21.18 0.71
C GLU A 66 -0.38 -19.80 0.92
N VAL A 67 0.12 -18.78 0.22
CA VAL A 67 -0.46 -17.44 0.29
C VAL A 67 -1.84 -17.47 -0.36
N VAL A 68 -1.94 -18.07 -1.55
CA VAL A 68 -3.21 -18.20 -2.27
C VAL A 68 -4.24 -19.00 -1.48
N ALA A 69 -3.83 -20.09 -0.81
CA ALA A 69 -4.71 -20.86 0.07
C ALA A 69 -5.23 -19.99 1.22
N GLY A 70 -4.35 -19.26 1.92
CA GLY A 70 -4.76 -18.33 2.98
C GLY A 70 -5.71 -17.23 2.49
N VAL A 71 -5.50 -16.71 1.27
CA VAL A 71 -6.43 -15.75 0.65
C VAL A 71 -7.78 -16.40 0.33
N ALA A 72 -7.79 -17.63 -0.18
CA ALA A 72 -9.01 -18.35 -0.52
C ALA A 72 -9.84 -18.68 0.72
N ASP A 73 -9.19 -19.08 1.81
CA ASP A 73 -9.84 -19.56 3.04
C ASP A 73 -10.28 -18.42 3.97
N HIS A 74 -9.56 -17.29 3.96
CA HIS A 74 -9.74 -16.23 4.96
C HIS A 74 -10.05 -14.84 4.38
N SER A 75 -10.29 -14.72 3.08
CA SER A 75 -10.56 -13.42 2.47
C SER A 75 -11.87 -13.34 1.71
N ARG A 76 -12.53 -12.18 1.82
CA ARG A 76 -13.64 -11.75 0.97
C ARG A 76 -13.17 -11.09 -0.33
N TYR A 77 -12.11 -11.63 -0.95
CA TYR A 77 -11.49 -10.97 -2.11
C TYR A 77 -12.37 -11.03 -3.36
N ARG A 78 -13.32 -11.98 -3.43
CA ARG A 78 -14.26 -12.12 -4.55
C ARG A 78 -15.35 -11.05 -4.49
N GLU A 79 -15.79 -10.70 -3.30
CA GLU A 79 -16.83 -9.69 -3.05
C GLU A 79 -16.24 -8.28 -2.91
N ASP A 80 -15.01 -8.16 -2.37
CA ASP A 80 -14.30 -6.90 -2.11
C ASP A 80 -12.82 -6.98 -2.53
N PRO A 81 -12.51 -7.05 -3.84
CA PRO A 81 -11.13 -7.14 -4.31
C PRO A 81 -10.33 -5.86 -4.04
N LEU A 82 -10.95 -4.69 -4.24
CA LEU A 82 -10.27 -3.39 -4.09
C LEU A 82 -10.07 -3.02 -2.62
N GLY A 83 -11.03 -3.25 -1.73
CA GLY A 83 -10.83 -3.03 -0.30
C GLY A 83 -9.79 -4.00 0.29
N ARG A 84 -9.65 -5.21 -0.26
CA ARG A 84 -8.58 -6.13 0.14
C ARG A 84 -7.20 -5.72 -0.37
N LEU A 85 -7.13 -5.19 -1.59
CA LEU A 85 -5.92 -4.58 -2.12
C LEU A 85 -5.52 -3.37 -1.24
N ASN A 86 -6.50 -2.56 -0.85
CA ASN A 86 -6.29 -1.40 0.00
C ASN A 86 -5.60 -1.76 1.32
N ARG A 87 -6.12 -2.79 2.03
CA ARG A 87 -5.53 -3.29 3.30
C ARG A 87 -4.12 -3.88 3.17
N THR A 88 -3.62 -4.13 1.96
CA THR A 88 -2.25 -4.63 1.75
C THR A 88 -1.24 -3.47 1.59
N ALA A 89 -1.72 -2.28 1.25
CA ALA A 89 -0.88 -1.13 0.97
C ALA A 89 -0.51 -0.29 2.21
N TYR A 90 -1.05 -0.64 3.38
CA TYR A 90 -0.85 0.04 4.66
C TYR A 90 -0.38 -0.93 5.73
#